data_AF-A0A397YU98-F1
#
_entry.id   AF-A0A397YU98-F1
#
_cell.length_a   1.000
_cell.length_b   1.000
_cell.length_c   1.000
_cell.angle_alpha   90.00
_cell.angle_beta   90.00
_cell.angle_gamma   90.00
#
_symmetry.space_group_name_H-M   'P 1'
#
loop_
_entity.id
_entity.type
_entity.pdbx_description
1 polymer ?
#
loop_
_entity_poly.entity_id
_entity_poly.type
_entity_poly.pdbx_seq_one_letter_code
_entity_poly.pdbx_strand_id
1 'polypeptide(L)'
;MGGCVSVDIPCDQVVSQTYRCLFGDGNHIHMMKANLEALDTATRELRERRVDLSRRVSLEEDKGLERLAKVEGWLSRAESIDSEVSDLLREEPTETKRLCLFGYCSKNCISSCKYGKKVSKKLEEVKELLSKGVFEELAEKRPASKVVKKDIQTTIGLDSMVGKAWDSIMKPEGRTLGIYGMGGVGKTTLLARINNKFDEEVNEFDVVIWVVVSKDLQYKGIQDQILRRLRADQELEKETEEKKASFIEAKLDNDLKGIPGKFFQFMPSLVVLDLSRNRSLRDLPEEICSLTSLQYLNLSYTRISSLSVGLKGLRKLISLDLEFTKLKSIDGIGTSLPNLQVLKLYRSRQYIDARSIEELQLLEHLKILTGNVTDSSIYLESIQRVEGLVRCVQRLRIINMSAEVLTLNTVALGGLRELEIINSKISEIKIDWKCKGKEDLPSPCFKHLFSIVIQDLEGPKELSWLLFAPNLKHLEVIRSPSLEEIINKEKGMSISSVHSSDMAVPFPKLESLTLRGLPELERICSSPQALPSLKDIAHCPKLPLESFQDTNRNVEIEE
;
A
#
# COMPACT_ATOMS: atom_id res chain seq x y z
N MET A 1 39.70 -60.95 82.15
CA MET A 1 38.51 -61.59 81.53
C MET A 1 37.55 -60.46 81.22
N GLY A 2 37.46 -59.95 79.99
CA GLY A 2 37.20 -60.67 78.75
C GLY A 2 35.69 -60.61 78.51
N GLY A 3 35.26 -59.79 77.54
CA GLY A 3 33.84 -59.71 77.15
C GLY A 3 33.45 -58.46 76.36
N CYS A 4 34.17 -58.12 75.29
CA CYS A 4 33.60 -57.30 74.23
C CYS A 4 32.55 -58.14 73.48
N VAL A 5 31.29 -57.73 73.49
CA VAL A 5 30.32 -58.16 72.48
C VAL A 5 30.44 -57.16 71.34
N SER A 6 31.02 -57.61 70.23
CA SER A 6 30.95 -56.90 68.96
C SER A 6 29.53 -56.98 68.42
N VAL A 7 29.00 -55.83 68.02
CA VAL A 7 27.88 -55.77 67.07
C VAL A 7 28.43 -55.02 65.86
N ASP A 8 28.93 -55.77 64.90
CA ASP A 8 29.20 -55.25 63.56
C ASP A 8 27.87 -54.99 62.86
N ILE A 9 27.55 -53.73 62.59
CA ILE A 9 26.48 -53.34 61.66
C ILE A 9 27.16 -52.76 60.42
N PRO A 10 26.99 -53.35 59.22
CA PRO A 10 27.47 -52.74 57.99
C PRO A 10 26.54 -51.57 57.65
N CYS A 11 26.98 -50.32 57.83
CA CYS A 11 26.10 -49.15 57.65
C CYS A 11 26.75 -47.89 57.09
N ASP A 12 27.77 -47.97 56.24
CA ASP A 12 28.40 -46.75 55.71
C ASP A 12 27.53 -46.00 54.69
N GLN A 13 26.66 -46.68 53.93
CA GLN A 13 25.82 -46.03 52.92
C GLN A 13 24.57 -45.36 53.51
N VAL A 14 23.93 -46.01 54.48
CA VAL A 14 22.71 -45.51 55.12
C VAL A 14 23.04 -44.34 56.03
N VAL A 15 24.08 -44.45 56.86
CA VAL A 15 24.53 -43.38 57.78
C VAL A 15 24.99 -42.14 57.01
N SER A 16 25.76 -42.32 55.92
CA SER A 16 26.16 -41.25 54.98
C SER A 16 24.96 -40.53 54.36
N GLN A 17 23.94 -41.27 53.92
CA GLN A 17 22.72 -40.68 53.35
C GLN A 17 21.89 -39.93 54.41
N THR A 18 21.76 -40.45 55.62
CA THR A 18 21.09 -39.74 56.73
C THR A 18 21.86 -38.49 57.15
N TYR A 19 23.19 -38.55 57.24
CA TYR A 19 24.03 -37.38 57.58
C TYR A 19 23.89 -36.27 56.54
N ARG A 20 23.86 -36.64 55.24
CA ARG A 20 23.66 -35.69 54.13
C ARG A 20 22.24 -35.09 54.12
N CYS A 21 21.21 -35.83 54.51
CA CYS A 21 19.85 -35.31 54.64
C CYS A 21 19.64 -34.44 55.90
N LEU A 22 20.46 -34.58 56.95
CA LEU A 22 20.36 -33.82 58.20
C LEU A 22 21.28 -32.58 58.25
N PHE A 23 22.49 -32.65 57.68
CA PHE A 23 23.56 -31.66 57.91
C PHE A 23 24.28 -31.16 56.63
N GLY A 24 23.86 -31.56 55.42
CA GLY A 24 24.42 -31.03 54.15
C GLY A 24 23.74 -29.75 53.66
N ASP A 25 24.35 -29.05 52.70
CA ASP A 25 23.94 -27.75 52.10
C ASP A 25 22.55 -27.70 51.43
N GLY A 26 21.72 -28.72 51.62
CA GLY A 26 20.33 -28.78 51.19
C GLY A 26 19.50 -29.61 52.16
N ASN A 27 19.25 -29.09 53.36
CA ASN A 27 18.38 -29.74 54.35
C ASN A 27 16.92 -29.71 53.87
N HIS A 28 16.61 -30.59 52.90
CA HIS A 28 15.33 -30.69 52.21
C HIS A 28 14.17 -31.08 53.14
N ILE A 29 14.47 -31.57 54.35
CA ILE A 29 13.49 -31.87 55.40
C ILE A 29 13.13 -30.60 56.17
N HIS A 30 14.12 -29.81 56.60
CA HIS A 30 13.90 -28.52 57.27
C HIS A 30 13.19 -27.50 56.36
N MET A 31 13.58 -27.43 55.09
CA MET A 31 12.96 -26.52 54.12
C MET A 31 11.66 -27.06 53.50
N MET A 32 11.26 -28.29 53.81
CA MET A 32 10.12 -28.96 53.17
C MET A 32 8.82 -28.18 53.35
N LYS A 33 8.55 -27.71 54.57
CA LYS A 33 7.32 -26.98 54.89
C LYS A 33 7.26 -25.63 54.17
N ALA A 34 8.35 -24.86 54.20
CA ALA A 34 8.44 -23.58 53.49
C ALA A 34 8.33 -23.77 51.96
N ASN A 35 8.93 -24.83 51.41
CA ASN A 35 8.82 -25.13 49.98
C ASN A 35 7.42 -25.60 49.57
N LEU A 36 6.69 -26.30 50.44
CA LEU A 36 5.29 -26.68 50.22
C LEU A 36 4.38 -25.45 50.20
N GLU A 37 4.53 -24.54 51.16
CA GLU A 37 3.79 -23.27 51.20
C GLU A 37 4.08 -22.39 49.97
N ALA A 38 5.36 -22.32 49.56
CA ALA A 38 5.77 -21.61 48.35
C ALA A 38 5.23 -22.28 47.07
N LEU A 39 5.20 -23.62 47.03
CA LEU A 39 4.66 -24.39 45.90
C LEU A 39 3.16 -24.19 45.75
N ASP A 40 2.40 -24.24 46.85
CA ASP A 40 0.96 -23.97 46.84
C ASP A 40 0.67 -22.55 46.35
N THR A 41 1.41 -21.56 46.87
CA THR A 41 1.27 -20.15 46.47
C THR A 41 1.57 -19.96 44.97
N ALA A 42 2.70 -20.49 44.48
CA ALA A 42 3.09 -20.37 43.08
C ALA A 42 2.13 -21.12 42.14
N THR A 43 1.59 -22.26 42.58
CA THR A 43 0.62 -23.04 41.79
C THR A 43 -0.73 -22.32 41.72
N ARG A 44 -1.15 -21.63 42.78
CA ARG A 44 -2.34 -20.77 42.74
C ARG A 44 -2.19 -19.62 41.76
N GLU A 45 -1.04 -18.94 41.77
CA GLU A 45 -0.75 -17.87 40.80
C GLU A 45 -0.76 -18.41 39.36
N LEU A 46 -0.20 -19.60 39.13
CA LEU A 46 -0.22 -20.26 37.83
C LEU A 46 -1.65 -20.55 37.35
N ARG A 47 -2.54 -21.02 38.24
CA ARG A 47 -3.96 -21.25 37.94
C ARG A 47 -4.68 -19.97 37.55
N GLU A 48 -4.50 -18.90 38.33
CA GLU A 48 -5.12 -17.60 38.05
C GLU A 48 -4.69 -17.06 36.68
N ARG A 49 -3.38 -17.13 36.38
CA ARG A 49 -2.82 -16.70 35.10
C ARG A 49 -3.31 -17.53 33.92
N ARG A 50 -3.47 -18.84 34.11
CA ARG A 50 -4.04 -19.75 33.10
C ARG A 50 -5.49 -19.39 32.79
N VAL A 51 -6.31 -19.12 33.81
CA VAL A 51 -7.72 -18.73 33.63
C VAL A 51 -7.83 -17.40 32.90
N ASP A 52 -7.04 -16.39 33.28
CA ASP A 52 -7.06 -15.09 32.58
C ASP A 52 -6.60 -15.19 31.13
N LEU A 53 -5.51 -15.94 30.87
CA LEU A 53 -5.00 -16.16 29.52
C LEU A 53 -6.03 -16.90 28.66
N SER A 54 -6.67 -17.95 29.19
CA SER A 54 -7.72 -18.68 28.48
C SER A 54 -8.89 -17.77 28.09
N ARG A 55 -9.32 -16.89 29.00
CA ARG A 55 -10.39 -15.92 28.73
C ARG A 55 -10.00 -14.93 27.62
N ARG A 56 -8.77 -14.41 27.66
CA ARG A 56 -8.26 -13.48 26.64
C ARG A 56 -8.13 -14.17 25.27
N VAL A 57 -7.71 -15.44 25.23
CA VAL A 57 -7.66 -16.22 23.99
C VAL A 57 -9.06 -16.42 23.42
N SER A 58 -10.05 -16.78 24.23
CA SER A 58 -11.44 -16.93 23.76
C SER A 58 -12.00 -15.64 23.15
N LEU A 59 -11.68 -14.48 23.73
CA LEU A 59 -12.10 -13.18 23.17
C LEU A 59 -11.49 -12.89 21.79
N GLU A 60 -10.27 -13.35 21.52
CA GLU A 60 -9.65 -13.22 20.21
C GLU A 60 -10.18 -14.28 19.21
N GLU A 61 -10.50 -15.48 19.68
CA GLU A 61 -11.15 -16.52 18.89
C GLU A 61 -12.56 -16.13 18.46
N ASP A 62 -13.32 -15.44 19.32
CA ASP A 62 -14.64 -14.87 18.99
C ASP A 62 -14.56 -13.82 17.87
N LYS A 63 -13.39 -13.18 17.67
CA LYS A 63 -13.11 -12.27 16.55
C LYS A 63 -12.66 -13.01 15.28
N GLY A 64 -12.64 -14.34 15.30
CA GLY A 64 -12.24 -15.19 14.16
C GLY A 64 -10.73 -15.37 14.00
N LEU A 65 -9.94 -15.08 15.03
CA LEU A 65 -8.49 -15.35 15.07
C LEU A 65 -8.21 -16.77 15.60
N GLU A 66 -7.05 -17.34 15.27
CA GLU A 66 -6.65 -18.67 15.77
C GLU A 66 -5.54 -18.52 16.82
N ARG A 67 -5.66 -19.25 17.94
CA ARG A 67 -4.69 -19.18 19.04
C ARG A 67 -3.29 -19.63 18.60
N LEU A 68 -2.25 -18.97 19.11
CA LEU A 68 -0.87 -19.32 18.78
C LEU A 68 -0.44 -20.64 19.46
N ALA A 69 0.33 -21.48 18.74
CA ALA A 69 0.80 -22.77 19.27
C ALA A 69 1.62 -22.65 20.57
N LYS A 70 2.36 -21.54 20.74
CA LYS A 70 3.11 -21.24 21.98
C LYS A 70 2.20 -21.02 23.19
N VAL A 71 1.01 -20.45 22.95
CA VAL A 71 -0.01 -20.16 23.98
C VAL A 71 -0.71 -21.46 24.36
N GLU A 72 -1.14 -22.26 23.38
CA GLU A 72 -1.72 -23.58 23.60
C GLU A 72 -0.78 -24.49 24.39
N GLY A 73 0.48 -24.60 23.95
CA GLY A 73 1.47 -25.41 24.64
C GLY A 73 1.76 -24.94 26.07
N TRP A 74 1.63 -23.63 26.35
CA TRP A 74 1.74 -23.12 27.72
C TRP A 74 0.52 -23.50 28.57
N LEU A 75 -0.70 -23.36 28.05
CA LEU A 75 -1.94 -23.77 28.73
C LEU A 75 -1.92 -25.26 29.10
N SER A 76 -1.52 -26.14 28.17
CA SER A 76 -1.43 -27.58 28.44
C SER A 76 -0.37 -27.91 29.49
N ARG A 77 0.81 -27.25 29.44
CA ARG A 77 1.86 -27.45 30.46
C ARG A 77 1.43 -26.95 31.83
N ALA A 78 0.72 -25.83 31.90
CA ALA A 78 0.18 -25.30 33.14
C ALA A 78 -0.84 -26.25 33.76
N GLU A 79 -1.69 -26.86 32.95
CA GLU A 79 -2.65 -27.88 33.40
C GLU A 79 -1.99 -29.17 33.89
N SER A 80 -0.98 -29.68 33.16
CA SER A 80 -0.23 -30.87 33.56
C SER A 80 0.46 -30.66 34.91
N ILE A 81 1.21 -29.56 35.06
CA ILE A 81 1.93 -29.26 36.30
C ILE A 81 0.96 -29.06 37.47
N ASP A 82 -0.18 -28.40 37.23
CA ASP A 82 -1.22 -28.22 38.23
C ASP A 82 -1.79 -29.55 38.77
N SER A 83 -2.03 -30.51 37.87
CA SER A 83 -2.45 -31.87 38.25
C SER A 83 -1.36 -32.58 39.05
N GLU A 84 -0.11 -32.53 38.58
CA GLU A 84 1.03 -33.19 39.24
C GLU A 84 1.32 -32.62 40.64
N VAL A 85 1.18 -31.30 40.82
CA VAL A 85 1.31 -30.66 42.14
C VAL A 85 0.14 -31.04 43.04
N SER A 86 -1.09 -31.12 42.51
CA SER A 86 -2.26 -31.55 43.29
C SER A 86 -2.10 -32.98 43.82
N ASP A 87 -1.54 -33.88 43.02
CA ASP A 87 -1.22 -35.24 43.46
C ASP A 87 -0.09 -35.26 44.50
N LEU A 88 0.92 -34.41 44.34
CA LEU A 88 2.01 -34.29 45.31
C LEU A 88 1.54 -33.74 46.67
N LEU A 89 0.61 -32.78 46.67
CA LEU A 89 0.02 -32.21 47.89
C LEU A 89 -0.92 -33.20 48.60
N ARG A 90 -1.53 -34.17 47.89
CA ARG A 90 -2.30 -35.26 48.54
C ARG A 90 -1.44 -36.16 49.42
N GLU A 91 -0.14 -36.28 49.12
CA GLU A 91 0.81 -37.06 49.92
C GLU A 91 1.31 -36.29 51.18
N GLU A 92 1.06 -34.97 51.26
CA GLU A 92 1.53 -34.06 52.31
C GLU A 92 1.18 -34.52 53.73
N PRO A 93 -0.07 -34.94 54.06
CA PRO A 93 -0.45 -35.29 55.44
C PRO A 93 0.27 -36.52 55.97
N THR A 94 0.75 -37.39 55.08
CA THR A 94 1.43 -38.64 55.43
C THR A 94 2.91 -38.39 55.73
N GLU A 95 3.54 -37.47 55.00
CA GLU A 95 4.95 -37.12 55.16
C GLU A 95 5.18 -36.09 56.28
N THR A 96 4.29 -35.12 56.46
CA THR A 96 4.37 -34.15 57.56
C THR A 96 4.17 -34.80 58.93
N LYS A 97 3.31 -35.82 59.04
CA LYS A 97 3.15 -36.64 60.27
C LYS A 97 4.37 -37.49 60.64
N ARG A 98 5.29 -37.73 59.68
CA ARG A 98 6.53 -38.49 59.91
C ARG A 98 7.65 -37.61 60.48
N LEU A 99 7.49 -36.29 60.46
CA LEU A 99 8.45 -35.35 61.03
C LEU A 99 8.47 -35.42 62.57
N CYS A 100 9.65 -35.29 63.15
CA CYS A 100 9.95 -35.28 64.59
C CYS A 100 10.99 -34.18 64.87
N LEU A 101 11.22 -33.84 66.14
CA LEU A 101 12.20 -32.81 66.54
C LEU A 101 12.00 -31.48 65.79
N PHE A 102 10.82 -30.87 65.92
CA PHE A 102 10.48 -29.58 65.29
C PHE A 102 10.69 -29.51 63.76
N GLY A 103 10.70 -30.65 63.07
CA GLY A 103 10.88 -30.71 61.61
C GLY A 103 12.33 -30.93 61.15
N TYR A 104 13.27 -31.15 62.07
CA TYR A 104 14.67 -31.43 61.74
C TYR A 104 14.95 -32.91 61.44
N CYS A 105 14.08 -33.83 61.87
CA CYS A 105 14.25 -35.27 61.67
C CYS A 105 12.94 -35.91 61.20
N SER A 106 13.00 -37.08 60.55
CA SER A 106 11.82 -37.87 60.17
C SER A 106 11.95 -39.30 60.68
N LYS A 107 10.83 -39.95 61.06
CA LYS A 107 10.79 -41.39 61.39
C LYS A 107 11.25 -42.28 60.22
N ASN A 108 11.29 -41.73 59.00
CA ASN A 108 11.84 -42.38 57.82
C ASN A 108 12.56 -41.34 56.91
N CYS A 109 13.74 -40.89 57.36
CA CYS A 109 14.53 -39.81 56.73
C CYS A 109 14.73 -39.94 55.21
N ILE A 110 14.90 -41.15 54.68
CA ILE A 110 15.14 -41.35 53.24
C ILE A 110 13.89 -40.99 52.42
N SER A 111 12.70 -41.37 52.91
CA SER A 111 11.43 -41.09 52.22
C SER A 111 11.09 -39.60 52.22
N SER A 112 11.21 -38.93 53.36
CA SER A 112 10.90 -37.50 53.48
C SER A 112 11.94 -36.62 52.77
N CYS A 113 13.21 -37.04 52.72
CA CYS A 113 14.25 -36.36 51.93
C CYS A 113 14.01 -36.51 50.42
N LYS A 114 13.48 -37.66 49.95
CA LYS A 114 13.04 -37.85 48.55
C LYS A 114 11.81 -36.99 48.22
N TYR A 115 10.84 -36.91 49.12
CA TYR A 115 9.65 -36.07 48.96
C TYR A 115 10.02 -34.58 48.90
N GLY A 116 10.84 -34.08 49.84
CA GLY A 116 11.32 -32.69 49.84
C GLY A 116 12.08 -32.30 48.57
N LYS A 117 12.86 -33.23 47.98
CA LYS A 117 13.49 -33.01 46.66
C LYS A 117 12.47 -32.91 45.52
N LYS A 118 11.42 -33.73 45.53
CA LYS A 118 10.33 -33.63 44.54
C LYS A 118 9.59 -32.29 44.64
N VAL A 119 9.26 -31.84 45.86
CA VAL A 119 8.62 -30.54 46.10
C VAL A 119 9.50 -29.40 45.60
N SER A 120 10.78 -29.39 45.95
CA SER A 120 11.73 -28.36 45.50
C SER A 120 11.86 -28.32 43.99
N LYS A 121 11.92 -29.49 43.33
CA LYS A 121 11.99 -29.57 41.86
C LYS A 121 10.72 -29.01 41.21
N LYS A 122 9.55 -29.40 41.73
CA LYS A 122 8.25 -28.92 41.22
C LYS A 122 8.07 -27.41 41.42
N LEU A 123 8.55 -26.86 42.52
CA LEU A 123 8.55 -25.42 42.77
C LEU A 123 9.34 -24.65 41.71
N GLU A 124 10.51 -25.14 41.33
CA GLU A 124 11.30 -24.51 40.27
C GLU A 124 10.64 -24.66 38.88
N GLU A 125 10.05 -25.82 38.57
CA GLU A 125 9.28 -26.02 37.34
C GLU A 125 8.07 -25.06 37.24
N VAL A 126 7.35 -24.82 38.34
CA VAL A 126 6.22 -23.87 38.40
C VAL A 126 6.70 -22.42 38.21
N LYS A 127 7.77 -22.01 38.90
CA LYS A 127 8.34 -20.66 38.75
C LYS A 127 8.84 -20.39 37.34
N GLU A 128 9.51 -21.38 36.73
CA GLU A 128 9.95 -21.27 35.34
C GLU A 128 8.76 -21.09 34.40
N LEU A 129 7.68 -21.85 34.59
CA LEU A 129 6.50 -21.73 33.74
C LEU A 129 5.77 -20.39 33.92
N LEU A 130 5.71 -19.86 35.15
CA LEU A 130 5.20 -18.51 35.43
C LEU A 130 5.98 -17.44 34.68
N SER A 131 7.33 -17.54 34.65
CA SER A 131 8.18 -16.59 33.92
C SER A 131 7.91 -16.58 32.41
N LYS A 132 7.48 -17.73 31.85
CA LYS A 132 7.17 -17.90 30.43
C LYS A 132 5.69 -17.62 30.08
N GLY A 133 4.87 -17.23 31.06
CA GLY A 133 3.43 -17.00 30.91
C GLY A 133 3.02 -15.56 30.57
N VAL A 134 3.89 -14.79 29.93
CA VAL A 134 3.62 -13.43 29.45
C VAL A 134 3.56 -13.44 27.93
N PHE A 135 2.41 -13.10 27.37
CA PHE A 135 2.18 -13.06 25.93
C PHE A 135 1.57 -11.70 25.55
N GLU A 136 2.28 -10.95 24.69
CA GLU A 136 1.77 -9.72 24.08
C GLU A 136 0.77 -10.05 22.96
N GLU A 137 1.13 -10.98 22.06
CA GLU A 137 0.24 -11.53 21.03
C GLU A 137 -0.28 -12.91 21.41
N LEU A 138 -1.61 -13.08 21.29
CA LEU A 138 -2.34 -14.28 21.73
C LEU A 138 -2.87 -15.14 20.58
N ALA A 139 -3.23 -14.49 19.48
CA ALA A 139 -3.86 -15.10 18.33
C ALA A 139 -3.47 -14.35 17.06
N GLU A 140 -3.52 -15.04 15.93
CA GLU A 140 -3.20 -14.46 14.62
C GLU A 140 -4.35 -14.67 13.63
N LYS A 141 -4.42 -13.81 12.60
CA LYS A 141 -5.34 -14.03 11.49
C LYS A 141 -4.92 -15.32 10.80
N ARG A 142 -5.82 -16.30 10.79
CA ARG A 142 -5.58 -17.57 10.10
C ARG A 142 -5.10 -17.29 8.67
N PRO A 143 -3.94 -17.81 8.26
CA PRO A 143 -3.51 -17.72 6.87
C PRO A 143 -4.64 -18.27 6.00
N ALA A 144 -5.07 -17.52 4.99
CA ALA A 144 -6.03 -18.07 4.04
C ALA A 144 -5.42 -19.36 3.49
N SER A 145 -6.16 -20.47 3.49
CA SER A 145 -5.65 -21.73 2.95
C SER A 145 -5.08 -21.45 1.56
N LYS A 146 -3.91 -21.98 1.21
CA LYS A 146 -3.24 -21.62 -0.04
C LYS A 146 -4.13 -21.86 -1.26
N VAL A 147 -4.91 -22.94 -1.23
CA VAL A 147 -5.86 -23.33 -2.28
C VAL A 147 -7.23 -23.63 -1.68
N VAL A 148 -8.30 -23.38 -2.44
CA VAL A 148 -9.62 -23.98 -2.20
C VAL A 148 -9.77 -25.11 -3.20
N LYS A 149 -9.76 -26.36 -2.73
CA LYS A 149 -9.87 -27.53 -3.60
C LYS A 149 -11.19 -27.51 -4.35
N LYS A 150 -11.12 -27.86 -5.63
CA LYS A 150 -12.28 -28.04 -6.51
C LYS A 150 -12.61 -29.52 -6.56
N ASP A 151 -13.87 -29.85 -6.32
CA ASP A 151 -14.39 -31.20 -6.51
C ASP A 151 -14.41 -31.52 -8.01
N ILE A 152 -13.59 -32.49 -8.40
CA ILE A 152 -13.46 -32.96 -9.77
C ILE A 152 -13.56 -34.48 -9.77
N GLN A 153 -14.26 -35.03 -10.76
CA GLN A 153 -14.26 -36.47 -11.00
C GLN A 153 -12.87 -36.93 -11.45
N THR A 154 -12.57 -38.21 -11.27
CA THR A 154 -11.29 -38.81 -11.67
C THR A 154 -11.07 -38.59 -13.17
N THR A 155 -10.07 -37.78 -13.50
CA THR A 155 -9.72 -37.45 -14.89
C THR A 155 -8.63 -38.39 -15.39
N ILE A 156 -8.88 -39.12 -16.49
CA ILE A 156 -7.88 -39.98 -17.15
C ILE A 156 -7.32 -39.25 -18.37
N GLY A 157 -5.99 -39.22 -18.52
CA GLY A 157 -5.32 -38.68 -19.72
C GLY A 157 -5.09 -37.16 -19.73
N LEU A 158 -5.45 -36.46 -18.65
CA LEU A 158 -5.23 -35.01 -18.51
C LEU A 158 -3.86 -34.65 -17.91
N ASP A 159 -3.13 -35.61 -17.33
CA ASP A 159 -1.88 -35.37 -16.60
C ASP A 159 -0.80 -34.72 -17.46
N SER A 160 -0.67 -35.14 -18.73
CA SER A 160 0.28 -34.53 -19.67
C SER A 160 -0.03 -33.05 -19.94
N MET A 161 -1.32 -32.70 -20.03
CA MET A 161 -1.75 -31.32 -20.28
C MET A 161 -1.62 -30.45 -19.03
N VAL A 162 -1.94 -31.00 -17.86
CA VAL A 162 -1.69 -30.36 -16.55
C VAL A 162 -0.20 -30.10 -16.36
N GLY A 163 0.67 -31.05 -16.69
CA GLY A 163 2.13 -30.89 -16.62
C GLY A 163 2.62 -29.73 -17.49
N LYS A 164 2.22 -29.71 -18.77
CA LYS A 164 2.59 -28.60 -19.68
C LYS A 164 2.09 -27.24 -19.20
N ALA A 165 0.86 -27.18 -18.69
CA ALA A 165 0.27 -25.96 -18.14
C ALA A 165 1.02 -25.49 -16.88
N TRP A 166 1.34 -26.43 -15.99
CA TRP A 166 2.10 -26.20 -14.76
C TRP A 166 3.50 -25.67 -15.05
N ASP A 167 4.25 -26.33 -15.92
CA ASP A 167 5.60 -25.90 -16.33
C ASP A 167 5.58 -24.52 -17.00
N SER A 168 4.48 -24.15 -17.65
CA SER A 168 4.32 -22.83 -18.25
C SER A 168 4.12 -21.75 -17.20
N ILE A 169 3.25 -22.01 -16.20
CA ILE A 169 2.95 -21.06 -15.12
C ILE A 169 4.12 -20.87 -14.17
N MET A 170 4.88 -21.94 -13.88
CA MET A 170 5.99 -21.91 -12.92
C MET A 170 7.28 -21.30 -13.49
N LYS A 171 7.35 -21.05 -14.80
CA LYS A 171 8.50 -20.37 -15.41
C LYS A 171 8.42 -18.85 -15.19
N PRO A 172 9.54 -18.18 -14.88
CA PRO A 172 9.56 -16.72 -14.66
C PRO A 172 9.01 -15.89 -15.82
N GLU A 173 9.13 -16.41 -17.05
CA GLU A 173 8.71 -15.78 -18.31
C GLU A 173 7.22 -16.03 -18.65
N GLY A 174 6.56 -16.99 -17.98
CA GLY A 174 5.26 -17.55 -18.34
C GLY A 174 4.14 -17.31 -17.33
N ARG A 175 4.07 -16.12 -16.72
CA ARG A 175 3.13 -15.81 -15.61
C ARG A 175 1.64 -15.81 -15.96
N THR A 176 1.29 -15.96 -17.24
CA THR A 176 -0.11 -15.96 -17.70
C THR A 176 -0.36 -17.13 -18.65
N LEU A 177 -1.37 -17.96 -18.35
CA LEU A 177 -1.79 -19.09 -19.17
C LEU A 177 -3.22 -18.90 -19.67
N GLY A 178 -3.41 -18.86 -20.99
CA GLY A 178 -4.73 -18.86 -21.63
C GLY A 178 -5.17 -20.26 -22.05
N ILE A 179 -6.34 -20.72 -21.59
CA ILE A 179 -6.96 -21.99 -21.99
C ILE A 179 -8.26 -21.70 -22.75
N TYR A 180 -8.29 -21.96 -24.06
CA TYR A 180 -9.42 -21.64 -24.95
C TYR A 180 -9.81 -22.84 -25.82
N GLY A 181 -11.00 -22.78 -26.44
CA GLY A 181 -11.54 -23.86 -27.28
C GLY A 181 -13.07 -24.01 -27.17
N MET A 182 -13.66 -24.92 -27.95
CA MET A 182 -15.11 -25.16 -27.98
C MET A 182 -15.68 -25.52 -26.59
N GLY A 183 -16.97 -25.24 -26.36
CA GLY A 183 -17.66 -25.62 -25.12
C GLY A 183 -17.62 -27.14 -24.89
N GLY A 184 -17.60 -27.58 -23.62
CA GLY A 184 -17.66 -29.01 -23.27
C GLY A 184 -16.33 -29.78 -23.30
N VAL A 185 -15.26 -29.24 -23.87
CA VAL A 185 -13.96 -29.93 -24.00
C VAL A 185 -13.14 -30.07 -22.69
N GLY A 186 -13.70 -29.69 -21.54
CA GLY A 186 -13.03 -29.87 -20.24
C GLY A 186 -12.06 -28.77 -19.80
N LYS A 187 -12.08 -27.58 -20.40
CA LYS A 187 -11.18 -26.45 -20.02
C LYS A 187 -11.27 -26.07 -18.54
N THR A 188 -12.49 -25.93 -18.02
CA THR A 188 -12.72 -25.62 -16.61
C THR A 188 -12.23 -26.76 -15.70
N THR A 189 -12.38 -28.01 -16.16
CA THR A 189 -11.86 -29.20 -15.47
C THR A 189 -10.34 -29.20 -15.41
N LEU A 190 -9.67 -28.86 -16.52
CA LEU A 190 -8.21 -28.69 -16.56
C LEU A 190 -7.76 -27.60 -15.59
N LEU A 191 -8.40 -26.43 -15.61
CA LEU A 191 -8.09 -25.33 -14.70
C LEU A 191 -8.34 -25.72 -13.23
N ALA A 192 -9.38 -26.49 -12.94
CA ALA A 192 -9.66 -27.03 -11.61
C ALA A 192 -8.58 -28.02 -11.14
N ARG A 193 -8.04 -28.86 -12.04
CA ARG A 193 -6.92 -29.75 -11.71
C ARG A 193 -5.63 -28.98 -11.44
N ILE A 194 -5.34 -27.95 -12.24
CA ILE A 194 -4.22 -27.03 -12.02
C ILE A 194 -4.37 -26.32 -10.67
N ASN A 195 -5.56 -25.80 -10.34
CA ASN A 195 -5.86 -25.20 -9.03
C ASN A 195 -5.53 -26.15 -7.89
N ASN A 196 -6.00 -27.40 -7.94
CA ASN A 196 -5.74 -28.38 -6.88
C ASN A 196 -4.25 -28.74 -6.79
N LYS A 197 -3.53 -28.74 -7.91
CA LYS A 197 -2.09 -29.02 -7.96
C LYS A 197 -1.25 -28.01 -7.16
N PHE A 198 -1.70 -26.76 -7.01
CA PHE A 198 -1.04 -25.78 -6.14
C PHE A 198 -1.03 -26.13 -4.64
N ASP A 199 -1.89 -27.06 -4.22
CA ASP A 199 -1.92 -27.63 -2.87
C ASP A 199 -1.06 -28.90 -2.77
N GLU A 200 -0.87 -29.60 -3.89
CA GLU A 200 -0.15 -30.88 -3.97
C GLU A 200 1.38 -30.68 -4.09
N GLU A 201 1.84 -29.61 -4.74
CA GLU A 201 3.27 -29.32 -4.97
C GLU A 201 3.76 -28.08 -4.22
N VAL A 202 5.03 -28.09 -3.78
CA VAL A 202 5.69 -26.92 -3.18
C VAL A 202 5.90 -25.84 -4.24
N ASN A 203 5.46 -24.62 -3.96
CA ASN A 203 5.56 -23.49 -4.89
C ASN A 203 5.55 -22.15 -4.12
N GLU A 204 5.98 -21.08 -4.79
CA GLU A 204 6.19 -19.75 -4.21
C GLU A 204 4.94 -18.91 -3.96
N PHE A 205 3.75 -19.40 -4.35
CA PHE A 205 2.51 -18.63 -4.22
C PHE A 205 1.89 -18.74 -2.83
N ASP A 206 1.53 -17.60 -2.24
CA ASP A 206 0.86 -17.55 -0.94
C ASP A 206 -0.64 -17.87 -1.02
N VAL A 207 -1.30 -17.46 -2.12
CA VAL A 207 -2.74 -17.62 -2.30
C VAL A 207 -3.12 -17.89 -3.76
N VAL A 208 -4.01 -18.85 -3.97
CA VAL A 208 -4.65 -19.13 -5.27
C VAL A 208 -6.09 -18.64 -5.25
N ILE A 209 -6.40 -17.72 -6.16
CA ILE A 209 -7.71 -17.06 -6.27
C ILE A 209 -8.40 -17.52 -7.55
N TRP A 210 -9.56 -18.16 -7.39
CA TRP A 210 -10.43 -18.56 -8.49
C TRP A 210 -11.57 -17.56 -8.63
N VAL A 211 -11.67 -16.91 -9.79
CA VAL A 211 -12.73 -15.94 -10.07
C VAL A 211 -13.47 -16.32 -11.34
N VAL A 212 -14.80 -16.32 -11.28
CA VAL A 212 -15.64 -16.50 -12.47
C VAL A 212 -16.03 -15.12 -12.99
N VAL A 213 -15.70 -14.86 -14.26
CA VAL A 213 -16.01 -13.61 -14.96
C VAL A 213 -17.11 -13.87 -15.98
N SER A 214 -18.26 -13.21 -15.81
CA SER A 214 -19.40 -13.30 -16.73
C SER A 214 -19.28 -12.30 -17.90
N LYS A 215 -20.04 -12.52 -18.98
CA LYS A 215 -19.99 -11.67 -20.19
C LYS A 215 -20.41 -10.22 -19.94
N ASP A 216 -21.30 -10.02 -18.98
CA ASP A 216 -21.82 -8.73 -18.53
C ASP A 216 -20.87 -8.00 -17.55
N LEU A 217 -19.71 -8.60 -17.22
CA LEU A 217 -18.63 -7.98 -16.45
C LEU A 217 -19.10 -7.31 -15.15
N GLN A 218 -19.72 -8.10 -14.26
CA GLN A 218 -20.16 -7.64 -12.94
C GLN A 218 -18.95 -7.35 -12.02
N TYR A 219 -18.37 -6.14 -12.11
CA TYR A 219 -17.17 -5.73 -11.39
C TYR A 219 -17.26 -5.97 -9.88
N LYS A 220 -18.36 -5.57 -9.24
CA LYS A 220 -18.62 -5.85 -7.83
C LYS A 220 -18.52 -7.34 -7.49
N GLY A 221 -19.13 -8.20 -8.30
CA GLY A 221 -19.11 -9.66 -8.08
C GLY A 221 -17.72 -10.27 -8.25
N ILE A 222 -16.91 -9.73 -9.15
CA ILE A 222 -15.50 -10.12 -9.34
C ILE A 222 -14.67 -9.69 -8.12
N GLN A 223 -14.79 -8.42 -7.72
CA GLN A 223 -14.08 -7.87 -6.56
C GLN A 223 -14.45 -8.60 -5.27
N ASP A 224 -15.73 -8.88 -5.03
CA ASP A 224 -16.19 -9.58 -3.84
C ASP A 224 -15.65 -11.03 -3.79
N GLN A 225 -15.55 -11.72 -4.93
CA GLN A 225 -14.92 -13.05 -5.02
C GLN A 225 -13.42 -13.01 -4.64
N ILE A 226 -12.69 -11.99 -5.09
CA ILE A 226 -11.28 -11.79 -4.76
C ILE A 226 -11.12 -11.44 -3.27
N LEU A 227 -11.90 -10.50 -2.77
CA LEU A 227 -11.84 -10.03 -1.38
C LEU A 227 -12.18 -11.13 -0.38
N ARG A 228 -13.18 -11.97 -0.66
CA ARG A 228 -13.48 -13.15 0.15
C ARG A 228 -12.28 -14.07 0.28
N ARG A 229 -11.52 -14.22 -0.80
CA ARG A 229 -10.34 -15.07 -0.82
C ARG A 229 -9.17 -14.46 -0.06
N LEU A 230 -9.07 -13.14 -0.08
CA LEU A 230 -8.11 -12.34 0.68
C LEU A 230 -8.55 -12.07 2.13
N ARG A 231 -9.72 -12.57 2.56
CA ARG A 231 -10.32 -12.35 3.90
C ARG A 231 -10.50 -10.86 4.24
N ALA A 232 -10.85 -10.06 3.26
CA ALA A 232 -11.08 -8.60 3.38
C ALA A 232 -12.52 -8.20 2.97
N ASP A 233 -13.41 -9.17 2.78
CA ASP A 233 -14.78 -8.95 2.34
C ASP A 233 -15.67 -8.30 3.41
N GLN A 234 -15.52 -8.70 4.67
CA GLN A 234 -16.29 -8.09 5.77
C GLN A 234 -15.88 -6.64 6.05
N GLU A 235 -14.58 -6.34 5.94
CA GLU A 235 -14.04 -5.00 6.16
C GLU A 235 -14.51 -4.01 5.08
N LEU A 236 -14.64 -4.49 3.85
CA LEU A 236 -14.94 -3.65 2.69
C LEU A 236 -16.37 -3.82 2.17
N GLU A 237 -17.26 -4.50 2.89
CA GLU A 237 -18.60 -4.85 2.41
C GLU A 237 -19.40 -3.61 1.95
N LYS A 238 -19.28 -2.52 2.70
CA LYS A 238 -19.99 -1.24 2.48
C LYS A 238 -19.21 -0.21 1.65
N GLU A 239 -17.99 -0.54 1.24
CA GLU A 239 -17.13 0.39 0.50
C GLU A 239 -17.44 0.43 -1.00
N THR A 240 -17.01 1.51 -1.66
CA THR A 240 -17.21 1.70 -3.11
C THR A 240 -16.35 0.73 -3.94
N GLU A 241 -16.77 0.50 -5.20
CA GLU A 241 -16.04 -0.37 -6.13
C GLU A 241 -14.61 0.14 -6.38
N GLU A 242 -14.38 1.45 -6.40
CA GLU A 242 -13.06 2.06 -6.58
C GLU A 242 -12.14 1.77 -5.40
N LYS A 243 -12.66 1.80 -4.17
CA LYS A 243 -11.89 1.50 -2.96
C LYS A 243 -11.57 0.02 -2.86
N LYS A 244 -12.54 -0.85 -3.18
CA LYS A 244 -12.31 -2.30 -3.29
C LYS A 244 -11.24 -2.62 -4.34
N ALA A 245 -11.30 -2.01 -5.52
CA ALA A 245 -10.29 -2.16 -6.56
C ALA A 245 -8.90 -1.74 -6.06
N SER A 246 -8.80 -0.57 -5.42
CA SER A 246 -7.55 -0.04 -4.89
C SER A 246 -6.96 -0.95 -3.81
N PHE A 247 -7.78 -1.53 -2.94
CA PHE A 247 -7.34 -2.49 -1.93
C PHE A 247 -6.83 -3.79 -2.56
N ILE A 248 -7.60 -4.37 -3.50
CA ILE A 248 -7.20 -5.58 -4.22
C ILE A 248 -5.87 -5.36 -4.95
N GLU A 249 -5.74 -4.23 -5.64
CA GLU A 249 -4.50 -3.84 -6.33
C GLU A 249 -3.32 -3.74 -5.37
N ALA A 250 -3.49 -3.06 -4.23
CA ALA A 250 -2.45 -2.94 -3.22
C ALA A 250 -2.05 -4.30 -2.63
N LYS A 251 -3.00 -5.25 -2.54
CA LYS A 251 -2.78 -6.56 -1.93
C LYS A 251 -2.20 -7.61 -2.88
N LEU A 252 -2.55 -7.54 -4.17
CA LEU A 252 -2.18 -8.55 -5.16
C LEU A 252 -0.91 -8.22 -5.97
N ASP A 253 -0.17 -7.17 -5.58
CA ASP A 253 1.08 -6.71 -6.20
C ASP A 253 1.19 -7.04 -7.70
N ASN A 254 0.60 -6.18 -8.53
CA ASN A 254 0.79 -6.26 -9.97
C ASN A 254 2.19 -5.74 -10.33
N ASP A 255 3.23 -6.52 -10.06
CA ASP A 255 4.60 -6.23 -10.48
C ASP A 255 4.99 -7.10 -11.69
N LEU A 256 4.19 -7.01 -12.75
CA LEU A 256 4.48 -7.70 -14.01
C LEU A 256 5.81 -7.17 -14.56
N LYS A 257 6.83 -8.04 -14.60
CA LYS A 257 8.16 -7.68 -15.11
C LYS A 257 8.22 -7.65 -16.64
N GLY A 258 7.42 -8.50 -17.28
CA GLY A 258 7.36 -8.64 -18.72
C GLY A 258 6.18 -9.51 -19.14
N ILE A 259 5.83 -9.43 -20.41
CA ILE A 259 4.76 -10.22 -21.03
C ILE A 259 5.41 -11.11 -22.08
N PRO A 260 5.25 -12.44 -22.02
CA PRO A 260 5.78 -13.32 -23.06
C PRO A 260 5.16 -12.95 -24.41
N GLY A 261 5.99 -12.71 -25.44
CA GLY A 261 5.53 -12.13 -26.71
C GLY A 261 4.36 -12.87 -27.37
N LYS A 262 4.38 -14.20 -27.35
CA LYS A 262 3.28 -15.02 -27.91
C LYS A 262 1.93 -14.80 -27.24
N PHE A 263 1.88 -14.21 -26.04
CA PHE A 263 0.65 -13.97 -25.30
C PHE A 263 -0.39 -13.19 -26.11
N PHE A 264 0.03 -12.13 -26.80
CA PHE A 264 -0.88 -11.25 -27.54
C PHE A 264 -1.44 -11.88 -28.82
N GLN A 265 -0.81 -12.94 -29.34
CA GLN A 265 -1.26 -13.64 -30.55
C GLN A 265 -2.61 -14.34 -30.35
N PHE A 266 -2.97 -14.66 -29.11
CA PHE A 266 -4.20 -15.40 -28.79
C PHE A 266 -5.43 -14.50 -28.57
N MET A 267 -5.28 -13.17 -28.63
CA MET A 267 -6.36 -12.22 -28.31
C MET A 267 -6.52 -11.09 -29.34
N PRO A 268 -6.65 -11.39 -30.64
CA PRO A 268 -6.75 -10.37 -31.69
C PRO A 268 -8.00 -9.48 -31.57
N SER A 269 -9.02 -9.93 -30.84
CA SER A 269 -10.26 -9.20 -30.57
C SER A 269 -10.22 -8.30 -29.33
N LEU A 270 -9.08 -8.24 -28.62
CA LEU A 270 -8.96 -7.40 -27.44
C LEU A 270 -9.07 -5.92 -27.84
N VAL A 271 -9.98 -5.19 -27.17
CA VAL A 271 -10.26 -3.77 -27.46
C VAL A 271 -9.61 -2.85 -26.41
N VAL A 272 -9.54 -3.29 -25.17
CA VAL A 272 -9.02 -2.53 -24.02
C VAL A 272 -7.95 -3.37 -23.35
N LEU A 273 -6.76 -2.80 -23.19
CA LEU A 273 -5.64 -3.41 -22.47
C LEU A 273 -5.13 -2.42 -21.43
N ASP A 274 -5.33 -2.75 -20.16
CA ASP A 274 -4.78 -2.00 -19.03
C ASP A 274 -3.63 -2.80 -18.40
N LEU A 275 -2.44 -2.22 -18.48
CA LEU A 275 -1.19 -2.72 -17.90
C LEU A 275 -0.60 -1.69 -16.93
N SER A 276 -1.41 -0.71 -16.50
CA SER A 276 -0.96 0.32 -15.58
C SER A 276 -0.48 -0.24 -14.25
N ARG A 277 0.33 0.54 -13.54
CA ARG A 277 0.84 0.26 -12.19
C ARG A 277 1.72 -1.00 -12.07
N ASN A 278 2.11 -1.59 -13.19
CA ASN A 278 3.17 -2.59 -13.26
C ASN A 278 4.56 -1.93 -13.22
N ARG A 279 5.02 -1.60 -12.00
CA ARG A 279 6.25 -0.83 -11.80
C ARG A 279 7.51 -1.52 -12.34
N SER A 280 7.54 -2.83 -12.46
CA SER A 280 8.67 -3.54 -13.08
C SER A 280 8.55 -3.74 -14.58
N LEU A 281 7.43 -3.40 -15.21
CA LEU A 281 7.27 -3.49 -16.66
C LEU A 281 8.11 -2.39 -17.34
N ARG A 282 9.13 -2.80 -18.09
CA ARG A 282 10.08 -1.88 -18.75
C ARG A 282 9.86 -1.74 -20.24
N ASP A 283 9.31 -2.77 -20.88
CA ASP A 283 9.13 -2.83 -22.33
C ASP A 283 7.90 -3.68 -22.66
N LEU A 284 7.35 -3.47 -23.85
CA LEU A 284 6.31 -4.32 -24.43
C LEU A 284 6.92 -5.22 -25.51
N PRO A 285 6.50 -6.50 -25.59
CA PRO A 285 6.96 -7.38 -26.66
C PRO A 285 6.46 -6.90 -28.02
N GLU A 286 7.23 -7.13 -29.08
CA GLU A 286 6.90 -6.69 -30.44
C GLU A 286 5.60 -7.30 -30.96
N GLU A 287 5.25 -8.49 -30.47
CA GLU A 287 4.02 -9.21 -30.80
C GLU A 287 2.74 -8.52 -30.30
N ILE A 288 2.84 -7.42 -29.53
CA ILE A 288 1.68 -6.56 -29.24
C ILE A 288 0.98 -6.09 -30.52
N CYS A 289 1.69 -6.04 -31.64
CA CYS A 289 1.12 -5.78 -32.97
C CYS A 289 -0.03 -6.74 -33.36
N SER A 290 -0.14 -7.90 -32.70
CA SER A 290 -1.22 -8.88 -32.93
C SER A 290 -2.59 -8.39 -32.45
N LEU A 291 -2.63 -7.39 -31.55
CA LEU A 291 -3.86 -6.82 -30.99
C LEU A 291 -4.52 -5.84 -31.98
N THR A 292 -4.89 -6.34 -33.16
CA THR A 292 -5.42 -5.53 -34.28
C THR A 292 -6.75 -4.82 -33.99
N SER A 293 -7.47 -5.24 -32.95
CA SER A 293 -8.72 -4.61 -32.50
C SER A 293 -8.54 -3.61 -31.36
N LEU A 294 -7.31 -3.43 -30.86
CA LEU A 294 -7.06 -2.62 -29.67
C LEU A 294 -7.35 -1.15 -29.95
N GLN A 295 -8.14 -0.54 -29.06
CA GLN A 295 -8.55 0.85 -29.11
C GLN A 295 -8.02 1.63 -27.91
N TYR A 296 -7.83 0.98 -26.76
CA TYR A 296 -7.34 1.60 -25.53
C TYR A 296 -6.18 0.81 -24.95
N LEU A 297 -5.05 1.50 -24.73
CA LEU A 297 -3.86 0.95 -24.09
C LEU A 297 -3.44 1.86 -22.93
N ASN A 298 -3.49 1.35 -21.71
CA ASN A 298 -3.02 2.05 -20.52
C ASN A 298 -1.74 1.41 -19.99
N LEU A 299 -0.68 2.22 -19.94
CA LEU A 299 0.65 1.86 -19.47
C LEU A 299 1.12 2.81 -18.36
N SER A 300 0.19 3.58 -17.78
CA SER A 300 0.52 4.57 -16.76
C SER A 300 1.16 3.92 -15.52
N TYR A 301 2.01 4.65 -14.81
CA TYR A 301 2.72 4.15 -13.62
C TYR A 301 3.56 2.87 -13.84
N THR A 302 4.00 2.61 -15.07
CA THR A 302 5.00 1.57 -15.41
C THR A 302 6.40 2.16 -15.52
N ARG A 303 7.44 1.35 -15.77
CA ARG A 303 8.80 1.82 -16.04
C ARG A 303 9.16 1.80 -17.53
N ILE A 304 8.16 1.84 -18.41
CA ILE A 304 8.38 1.88 -19.86
C ILE A 304 9.26 3.05 -20.24
N SER A 305 10.33 2.77 -21.00
CA SER A 305 11.36 3.76 -21.35
C SER A 305 11.42 4.11 -22.84
N SER A 306 10.87 3.24 -23.69
CA SER A 306 10.75 3.40 -25.14
C SER A 306 9.45 2.78 -25.66
N LEU A 307 8.94 3.32 -26.76
CA LEU A 307 7.84 2.71 -27.50
C LEU A 307 8.35 1.48 -28.27
N SER A 308 7.65 0.35 -28.18
CA SER A 308 8.00 -0.86 -28.95
C SER A 308 7.67 -0.69 -30.43
N VAL A 309 8.50 -1.23 -31.33
CA VAL A 309 8.22 -1.25 -32.80
C VAL A 309 6.87 -1.91 -33.12
N GLY A 310 6.43 -2.85 -32.26
CA GLY A 310 5.13 -3.51 -32.36
C GLY A 310 3.90 -2.58 -32.32
N LEU A 311 4.01 -1.35 -31.79
CA LEU A 311 2.88 -0.41 -31.77
C LEU A 311 2.41 -0.02 -33.18
N LYS A 312 3.28 -0.12 -34.19
CA LYS A 312 2.94 0.11 -35.60
C LYS A 312 1.79 -0.78 -36.12
N GLY A 313 1.56 -1.94 -35.49
CA GLY A 313 0.45 -2.82 -35.82
C GLY A 313 -0.92 -2.37 -35.29
N LEU A 314 -0.95 -1.47 -34.29
CA LEU A 314 -2.14 -1.09 -33.55
C LEU A 314 -2.94 0.04 -34.24
N ARG A 315 -3.33 -0.17 -35.50
CA ARG A 315 -3.95 0.87 -36.34
C ARG A 315 -5.30 1.38 -35.85
N LYS A 316 -5.97 0.66 -34.95
CA LYS A 316 -7.26 1.07 -34.36
C LYS A 316 -7.11 1.76 -33.00
N LEU A 317 -5.88 1.99 -32.54
CA LEU A 317 -5.67 2.59 -31.23
C LEU A 317 -6.15 4.05 -31.21
N ILE A 318 -7.05 4.34 -30.29
CA ILE A 318 -7.67 5.66 -30.09
C ILE A 318 -7.01 6.37 -28.89
N SER A 319 -6.65 5.62 -27.86
CA SER A 319 -6.13 6.17 -26.61
C SER A 319 -4.90 5.40 -26.14
N LEU A 320 -3.84 6.16 -25.84
CA LEU A 320 -2.60 5.67 -25.27
C LEU A 320 -2.25 6.50 -24.02
N ASP A 321 -2.26 5.82 -22.88
CA ASP A 321 -1.92 6.42 -21.59
C ASP A 321 -0.51 5.98 -21.16
N LEU A 322 0.43 6.93 -21.10
CA LEU A 322 1.84 6.76 -20.75
C LEU A 322 2.23 7.67 -19.58
N GLU A 323 1.26 8.11 -18.76
CA GLU A 323 1.54 8.98 -17.62
C GLU A 323 2.39 8.28 -16.57
N PHE A 324 3.24 9.03 -15.86
CA PHE A 324 4.11 8.50 -14.80
C PHE A 324 5.04 7.36 -15.27
N THR A 325 5.42 7.33 -16.55
CA THR A 325 6.38 6.36 -17.11
C THR A 325 7.81 6.91 -17.13
N LYS A 326 8.78 6.09 -17.57
CA LYS A 326 10.17 6.53 -17.81
C LYS A 326 10.44 6.84 -19.28
N LEU A 327 9.39 7.00 -20.10
CA LEU A 327 9.46 7.16 -21.54
C LEU A 327 10.31 8.39 -21.89
N LYS A 328 11.32 8.22 -22.75
CA LYS A 328 12.25 9.31 -23.10
C LYS A 328 12.05 9.91 -24.49
N SER A 329 11.41 9.16 -25.38
CA SER A 329 11.13 9.57 -26.76
C SER A 329 9.75 9.07 -27.19
N ILE A 330 9.04 9.88 -27.98
CA ILE A 330 7.83 9.50 -28.72
C ILE A 330 8.09 9.34 -30.22
N ASP A 331 9.36 9.24 -30.63
CA ASP A 331 9.74 9.10 -32.04
C ASP A 331 8.98 7.94 -32.71
N GLY A 332 8.49 8.18 -33.92
CA GLY A 332 7.70 7.24 -34.70
C GLY A 332 6.25 7.08 -34.25
N ILE A 333 5.77 7.78 -33.21
CA ILE A 333 4.38 7.67 -32.76
C ILE A 333 3.40 8.15 -33.84
N GLY A 334 3.74 9.23 -34.55
CA GLY A 334 2.90 9.82 -35.60
C GLY A 334 2.69 8.86 -36.76
N THR A 335 3.74 8.15 -37.15
CA THR A 335 3.69 7.16 -38.23
C THR A 335 3.11 5.80 -37.80
N SER A 336 3.25 5.45 -36.52
CA SER A 336 2.80 4.16 -35.99
C SER A 336 1.32 4.14 -35.64
N LEU A 337 0.78 5.25 -35.14
CA LEU A 337 -0.57 5.34 -34.55
C LEU A 337 -1.40 6.50 -35.18
N PRO A 338 -1.73 6.44 -36.48
CA PRO A 338 -2.35 7.56 -37.19
C PRO A 338 -3.77 7.92 -36.70
N ASN A 339 -4.48 6.99 -36.04
CA ASN A 339 -5.84 7.21 -35.55
C ASN A 339 -5.90 7.64 -34.07
N LEU A 340 -4.76 7.94 -33.46
CA LEU A 340 -4.68 8.28 -32.04
C LEU A 340 -5.38 9.62 -31.77
N GLN A 341 -6.31 9.61 -30.83
CA GLN A 341 -7.08 10.79 -30.41
C GLN A 341 -6.69 11.27 -29.01
N VAL A 342 -6.17 10.36 -28.17
CA VAL A 342 -5.77 10.66 -26.79
C VAL A 342 -4.35 10.15 -26.58
N LEU A 343 -3.43 11.06 -26.28
CA LEU A 343 -2.06 10.76 -25.90
C LEU A 343 -1.75 11.44 -24.58
N LYS A 344 -1.42 10.64 -23.57
CA LYS A 344 -1.11 11.17 -22.25
C LYS A 344 0.33 10.87 -21.86
N LEU A 345 1.11 11.92 -21.58
CA LEU A 345 2.55 11.85 -21.27
C LEU A 345 2.90 12.57 -19.97
N TYR A 346 1.91 13.02 -19.20
CA TYR A 346 2.13 13.73 -17.93
C TYR A 346 3.03 12.93 -16.97
N ARG A 347 4.05 13.61 -16.42
CA ARG A 347 5.07 13.00 -15.54
C ARG A 347 5.81 11.80 -16.14
N SER A 348 5.82 11.67 -17.46
CA SER A 348 6.82 10.84 -18.15
C SER A 348 8.18 11.55 -18.19
N ARG A 349 9.20 10.92 -18.80
CA ARG A 349 10.49 11.57 -19.10
C ARG A 349 10.53 12.16 -20.51
N GLN A 350 9.38 12.19 -21.21
CA GLN A 350 9.24 12.83 -22.50
C GLN A 350 9.01 14.31 -22.28
N TYR A 351 9.90 15.12 -22.86
CA TYR A 351 9.72 16.56 -22.96
C TYR A 351 9.33 16.91 -24.38
N ILE A 352 8.43 17.88 -24.53
CA ILE A 352 8.06 18.39 -25.84
C ILE A 352 9.20 19.27 -26.34
N ASP A 353 9.91 18.78 -27.36
CA ASP A 353 10.96 19.47 -28.10
C ASP A 353 10.58 19.58 -29.59
N ALA A 354 11.51 20.06 -30.43
CA ALA A 354 11.25 20.23 -31.87
C ALA A 354 10.83 18.91 -32.55
N ARG A 355 11.50 17.78 -32.23
CA ARG A 355 11.19 16.47 -32.81
C ARG A 355 9.84 15.94 -32.35
N SER A 356 9.54 16.11 -31.07
CA SER A 356 8.23 15.73 -30.51
C SER A 356 7.11 16.49 -31.18
N ILE A 357 7.29 17.78 -31.47
CA ILE A 357 6.30 18.60 -32.17
C ILE A 357 6.07 18.08 -33.59
N GLU A 358 7.14 17.74 -34.33
CA GLU A 358 7.03 17.15 -35.66
C GLU A 358 6.22 15.85 -35.64
N GLU A 359 6.48 14.95 -34.68
CA GLU A 359 5.73 13.70 -34.51
C GLU A 359 4.26 13.92 -34.13
N LEU A 360 3.98 14.87 -33.23
CA LEU A 360 2.61 15.19 -32.82
C LEU A 360 1.82 15.86 -33.95
N GLN A 361 2.46 16.62 -34.84
CA GLN A 361 1.82 17.22 -36.02
C GLN A 361 1.34 16.18 -37.04
N LEU A 362 1.92 14.98 -37.05
CA LEU A 362 1.45 13.87 -37.88
C LEU A 362 0.15 13.24 -37.35
N LEU A 363 -0.24 13.53 -36.10
CA LEU A 363 -1.46 13.00 -35.48
C LEU A 363 -2.65 13.94 -35.74
N GLU A 364 -3.22 13.86 -36.95
CA GLU A 364 -4.32 14.74 -37.40
C GLU A 364 -5.60 14.65 -36.55
N HIS A 365 -5.81 13.55 -35.83
CA HIS A 365 -7.02 13.31 -35.04
C HIS A 365 -6.83 13.53 -33.52
N LEU A 366 -5.68 14.06 -33.10
CA LEU A 366 -5.37 14.27 -31.69
C LEU A 366 -6.31 15.31 -31.07
N LYS A 367 -7.02 14.90 -30.02
CA LYS A 367 -7.98 15.73 -29.28
C LYS A 367 -7.52 16.02 -27.85
N ILE A 368 -6.75 15.11 -27.27
CA ILE A 368 -6.28 15.22 -25.89
C ILE A 368 -4.79 14.92 -25.85
N LEU A 369 -4.03 15.89 -25.34
CA LEU A 369 -2.61 15.79 -25.07
C LEU A 369 -2.33 16.17 -23.60
N THR A 370 -1.60 15.31 -22.89
CA THR A 370 -0.94 15.68 -21.64
C THR A 370 0.57 15.57 -21.83
N GLY A 371 1.36 16.50 -21.29
CA GLY A 371 2.79 16.54 -21.60
C GLY A 371 3.63 17.37 -20.63
N ASN A 372 4.95 17.33 -20.86
CA ASN A 372 5.95 18.02 -20.05
C ASN A 372 6.79 18.95 -20.94
N VAL A 373 7.19 20.10 -20.42
CA VAL A 373 8.06 21.09 -21.07
C VAL A 373 9.20 21.42 -20.12
N THR A 374 10.41 21.55 -20.64
CA THR A 374 11.64 21.85 -19.86
C THR A 374 12.44 22.98 -20.48
N ASP A 375 13.33 23.61 -19.69
CA ASP A 375 14.50 24.49 -19.97
C ASP A 375 14.60 25.28 -21.31
N SER A 376 13.47 25.59 -21.94
CA SER A 376 13.38 26.53 -23.04
C SER A 376 11.93 26.96 -23.25
N SER A 377 11.66 28.25 -23.06
CA SER A 377 10.35 28.84 -23.33
C SER A 377 9.93 28.69 -24.80
N ILE A 378 10.89 28.47 -25.71
CA ILE A 378 10.65 28.32 -27.16
C ILE A 378 9.70 27.15 -27.47
N TYR A 379 9.77 26.06 -26.69
CA TYR A 379 8.91 24.90 -26.92
C TYR A 379 7.49 25.16 -26.44
N LEU A 380 7.33 25.87 -25.32
CA LEU A 380 6.02 26.33 -24.89
C LEU A 380 5.40 27.29 -25.89
N GLU A 381 6.17 28.21 -26.45
CA GLU A 381 5.70 29.09 -27.51
C GLU A 381 5.35 28.32 -28.79
N SER A 382 6.11 27.28 -29.12
CA SER A 382 5.85 26.44 -30.30
C SER A 382 4.55 25.66 -30.15
N ILE A 383 4.29 25.07 -28.97
CA ILE A 383 3.00 24.42 -28.63
C ILE A 383 1.83 25.41 -28.82
N GLN A 384 2.02 26.67 -28.43
CA GLN A 384 0.98 27.70 -28.52
C GLN A 384 0.78 28.25 -29.94
N ARG A 385 1.69 27.99 -30.87
CA ARG A 385 1.63 28.45 -32.27
C ARG A 385 1.13 27.38 -33.24
N VAL A 386 1.39 26.11 -32.96
CA VAL A 386 1.02 24.99 -33.85
C VAL A 386 -0.48 24.70 -33.75
N GLU A 387 -1.23 24.94 -34.83
CA GLU A 387 -2.69 24.83 -34.86
C GLU A 387 -3.22 23.45 -34.42
N GLY A 388 -2.53 22.36 -34.79
CA GLY A 388 -2.91 21.00 -34.39
C GLY A 388 -2.73 20.70 -32.89
N LEU A 389 -1.85 21.44 -32.21
CA LEU A 389 -1.61 21.28 -30.75
C LEU A 389 -2.45 22.25 -29.92
N VAL A 390 -2.74 23.42 -30.50
CA VAL A 390 -3.67 24.39 -29.94
C VAL A 390 -5.02 23.70 -29.71
N ARG A 391 -5.57 23.84 -28.50
CA ARG A 391 -6.81 23.19 -27.99
C ARG A 391 -6.73 21.71 -27.60
N CYS A 392 -5.74 20.94 -28.04
CA CYS A 392 -5.63 19.52 -27.63
C CYS A 392 -4.96 19.37 -26.26
N VAL A 393 -4.10 20.32 -25.87
CA VAL A 393 -3.37 20.29 -24.59
C VAL A 393 -4.35 20.48 -23.42
N GLN A 394 -4.49 19.45 -22.59
CA GLN A 394 -5.35 19.47 -21.40
C GLN A 394 -4.57 19.53 -20.09
N ARG A 395 -3.37 18.96 -20.02
CA ARG A 395 -2.53 19.00 -18.83
C ARG A 395 -1.09 19.25 -19.21
N LEU A 396 -0.47 20.25 -18.59
CA LEU A 396 0.90 20.63 -18.90
C LEU A 396 1.74 20.72 -17.63
N ARG A 397 2.92 20.12 -17.67
CA ARG A 397 3.92 20.20 -16.61
C ARG A 397 5.16 20.95 -17.11
N ILE A 398 5.42 22.12 -16.56
CA ILE A 398 6.61 22.94 -16.82
C ILE A 398 7.62 22.65 -15.70
N ILE A 399 8.81 22.19 -16.04
CA ILE A 399 9.85 21.80 -15.07
C ILE A 399 11.15 22.47 -15.46
N ASN A 400 11.95 22.92 -14.50
CA ASN A 400 13.28 23.49 -14.78
C ASN A 400 13.17 24.56 -15.88
N MET A 401 12.25 25.51 -15.76
CA MET A 401 12.11 26.57 -16.75
C MET A 401 12.91 27.78 -16.28
N SER A 402 13.87 28.24 -17.08
CA SER A 402 14.55 29.51 -16.89
C SER A 402 14.12 30.50 -17.96
N ALA A 403 13.34 31.51 -17.58
CA ALA A 403 12.86 32.53 -18.51
C ALA A 403 12.69 33.88 -17.81
N GLU A 404 12.97 34.99 -18.50
CA GLU A 404 12.65 36.31 -17.96
C GLU A 404 11.12 36.50 -17.92
N VAL A 405 10.44 36.17 -19.02
CA VAL A 405 8.99 36.26 -19.14
C VAL A 405 8.44 34.95 -19.69
N LEU A 406 7.53 34.33 -18.95
CA LEU A 406 6.74 33.18 -19.42
C LEU A 406 5.39 33.67 -19.93
N THR A 407 5.10 33.51 -21.23
CA THR A 407 3.81 33.92 -21.80
C THR A 407 2.88 32.72 -21.97
N LEU A 408 1.68 32.82 -21.37
CA LEU A 408 0.59 31.84 -21.51
C LEU A 408 -0.57 32.47 -22.29
N ASN A 409 -0.91 31.89 -23.43
CA ASN A 409 -1.96 32.35 -24.32
C ASN A 409 -3.24 31.56 -24.06
N THR A 410 -4.28 32.25 -23.59
CA THR A 410 -5.57 31.65 -23.17
C THR A 410 -6.39 31.11 -24.32
N VAL A 411 -6.16 31.58 -25.55
CA VAL A 411 -6.81 31.05 -26.77
C VAL A 411 -6.12 29.76 -27.20
N ALA A 412 -4.79 29.77 -27.24
CA ALA A 412 -3.97 28.62 -27.63
C ALA A 412 -4.13 27.44 -26.64
N LEU A 413 -4.10 27.76 -25.35
CA LEU A 413 -4.25 26.83 -24.24
C LEU A 413 -5.69 26.81 -23.69
N GLY A 414 -6.68 27.11 -24.52
CA GLY A 414 -8.09 27.18 -24.08
C GLY A 414 -8.66 25.85 -23.57
N GLY A 415 -8.08 24.72 -23.99
CA GLY A 415 -8.42 23.37 -23.51
C GLY A 415 -7.71 22.95 -22.21
N LEU A 416 -6.81 23.79 -21.68
CA LEU A 416 -6.00 23.48 -20.51
C LEU A 416 -6.89 23.35 -19.27
N ARG A 417 -6.74 22.23 -18.56
CA ARG A 417 -7.46 21.86 -17.35
C ARG A 417 -6.58 21.91 -16.12
N GLU A 418 -5.30 21.56 -16.29
CA GLU A 418 -4.34 21.45 -15.21
C GLU A 418 -2.96 21.97 -15.65
N LEU A 419 -2.35 22.80 -14.81
CA LEU A 419 -1.03 23.36 -15.04
C LEU A 419 -0.15 23.13 -13.80
N GLU A 420 1.03 22.55 -14.01
CA GLU A 420 2.02 22.33 -12.95
C GLU A 420 3.32 23.03 -13.33
N ILE A 421 3.84 23.92 -12.48
CA ILE A 421 5.11 24.64 -12.66
C ILE A 421 6.04 24.23 -11.52
N ILE A 422 7.20 23.65 -11.84
CA ILE A 422 8.12 23.08 -10.84
C ILE A 422 9.55 23.52 -11.08
N ASN A 423 10.27 23.82 -10.00
CA ASN A 423 11.71 24.05 -9.98
C ASN A 423 12.12 25.04 -11.08
N SER A 424 11.46 26.18 -11.15
CA SER A 424 11.55 27.10 -12.28
C SER A 424 11.95 28.50 -11.81
N LYS A 425 12.79 29.16 -12.61
CA LYS A 425 13.27 30.54 -12.40
C LYS A 425 12.63 31.42 -13.46
N ILE A 426 11.50 32.03 -13.11
CA ILE A 426 10.71 32.84 -14.03
C ILE A 426 10.52 34.23 -13.42
N SER A 427 11.01 35.30 -14.03
CA SER A 427 10.84 36.63 -13.41
C SER A 427 9.39 37.11 -13.43
N GLU A 428 8.68 36.86 -14.54
CA GLU A 428 7.29 37.30 -14.71
C GLU A 428 6.47 36.27 -15.53
N ILE A 429 5.23 36.01 -15.13
CA ILE A 429 4.26 35.23 -15.91
C ILE A 429 3.24 36.19 -16.53
N LYS A 430 3.21 36.27 -17.86
CA LYS A 430 2.29 37.11 -18.63
C LYS A 430 1.20 36.29 -19.29
N ILE A 431 -0.01 36.85 -19.32
CA ILE A 431 -1.13 36.28 -20.06
C ILE A 431 -1.31 37.03 -21.36
N ASP A 432 -1.44 36.27 -22.44
CA ASP A 432 -1.85 36.76 -23.75
C ASP A 432 -3.21 36.15 -24.12
N TRP A 433 -3.97 36.88 -24.92
CA TRP A 433 -5.27 36.46 -25.45
C TRP A 433 -5.46 36.89 -26.90
N LYS A 434 -4.43 37.47 -27.54
CA LYS A 434 -4.49 37.83 -28.96
C LYS A 434 -4.37 36.56 -29.79
N CYS A 435 -5.32 36.38 -30.73
CA CYS A 435 -5.25 35.35 -31.76
C CYS A 435 -4.91 36.04 -33.08
N LYS A 436 -3.87 35.61 -33.79
CA LYS A 436 -3.60 36.13 -35.14
C LYS A 436 -4.74 35.69 -36.07
N GLY A 437 -5.54 36.63 -36.58
CA GLY A 437 -6.46 36.41 -37.71
C GLY A 437 -7.95 36.17 -37.41
N LYS A 438 -8.48 36.46 -36.22
CA LYS A 438 -9.94 36.50 -35.98
C LYS A 438 -10.36 37.73 -35.15
N GLU A 439 -11.37 38.44 -35.63
CA GLU A 439 -11.94 39.67 -35.04
C GLU A 439 -12.96 39.39 -33.92
N ASP A 440 -13.32 38.13 -33.67
CA ASP A 440 -14.14 37.77 -32.51
C ASP A 440 -13.32 37.92 -31.23
N LEU A 441 -13.66 38.88 -30.35
CA LEU A 441 -13.00 39.09 -29.06
C LEU A 441 -12.99 37.77 -28.26
N PRO A 442 -11.84 37.08 -28.14
CA PRO A 442 -11.77 35.87 -27.34
C PRO A 442 -11.92 36.27 -25.87
N SER A 443 -12.69 35.48 -25.09
CA SER A 443 -12.70 35.63 -23.63
C SER A 443 -11.26 35.47 -23.13
N PRO A 444 -10.70 36.40 -22.33
CA PRO A 444 -9.28 36.38 -21.95
C PRO A 444 -8.94 35.29 -20.92
N CYS A 445 -9.81 34.30 -20.72
CA CYS A 445 -9.79 33.42 -19.56
C CYS A 445 -9.58 31.96 -19.94
N PHE A 446 -8.87 31.23 -19.09
CA PHE A 446 -8.81 29.77 -19.10
C PHE A 446 -10.15 29.18 -18.62
N LYS A 447 -11.05 28.90 -19.55
CA LYS A 447 -12.41 28.42 -19.25
C LYS A 447 -12.44 27.06 -18.54
N HIS A 448 -11.45 26.20 -18.78
CA HIS A 448 -11.42 24.82 -18.29
C HIS A 448 -10.38 24.55 -17.21
N LEU A 449 -9.51 25.52 -16.90
CA LEU A 449 -8.43 25.37 -15.93
C LEU A 449 -9.02 25.35 -14.52
N PHE A 450 -8.85 24.21 -13.85
CA PHE A 450 -9.40 23.99 -12.52
C PHE A 450 -8.34 23.61 -11.48
N SER A 451 -7.14 23.17 -11.89
CA SER A 451 -6.05 22.83 -10.97
C SER A 451 -4.74 23.51 -11.38
N ILE A 452 -4.08 24.16 -10.43
CA ILE A 452 -2.76 24.77 -10.61
C ILE A 452 -1.88 24.34 -9.44
N VAL A 453 -0.69 23.82 -9.78
CA VAL A 453 0.34 23.44 -8.81
C VAL A 453 1.61 24.21 -9.14
N ILE A 454 2.15 24.93 -8.16
CA ILE A 454 3.40 25.69 -8.27
C ILE A 454 4.32 25.22 -7.16
N GLN A 455 5.50 24.74 -7.53
CA GLN A 455 6.47 24.21 -6.58
C GLN A 455 7.87 24.72 -6.91
N ASP A 456 8.61 25.22 -5.93
CA ASP A 456 10.00 25.67 -6.14
C ASP A 456 10.09 26.75 -7.27
N LEU A 457 9.21 27.76 -7.23
CA LEU A 457 9.19 28.89 -8.19
C LEU A 457 9.97 30.09 -7.63
N GLU A 458 11.02 30.50 -8.35
CA GLU A 458 11.83 31.68 -8.05
C GLU A 458 11.52 32.80 -9.05
N GLY A 459 11.44 34.05 -8.58
CA GLY A 459 11.31 35.24 -9.43
C GLY A 459 10.06 36.08 -9.18
N PRO A 460 8.83 35.58 -9.39
CA PRO A 460 7.64 36.41 -9.33
C PRO A 460 7.31 36.74 -7.88
N LYS A 461 7.06 38.03 -7.62
CA LYS A 461 6.56 38.51 -6.32
C LYS A 461 5.06 38.28 -6.15
N GLU A 462 4.35 38.06 -7.26
CA GLU A 462 2.90 37.90 -7.30
C GLU A 462 2.42 36.96 -8.40
N LEU A 463 1.18 36.46 -8.27
CA LEU A 463 0.53 35.52 -9.19
C LEU A 463 -0.85 36.06 -9.65
N SER A 464 -1.02 37.37 -9.86
CA SER A 464 -2.30 37.98 -10.23
C SER A 464 -2.86 37.47 -11.56
N TRP A 465 -2.01 36.87 -12.40
CA TRP A 465 -2.46 36.18 -13.62
C TRP A 465 -3.45 35.04 -13.35
N LEU A 466 -3.49 34.50 -12.12
CA LEU A 466 -4.47 33.49 -11.73
C LEU A 466 -5.93 34.00 -11.83
N LEU A 467 -6.15 35.31 -11.85
CA LEU A 467 -7.47 35.90 -12.09
C LEU A 467 -8.03 35.57 -13.50
N PHE A 468 -7.17 35.18 -14.44
CA PHE A 468 -7.61 34.67 -15.75
C PHE A 468 -8.14 33.22 -15.69
N ALA A 469 -8.18 32.58 -14.52
CA ALA A 469 -8.72 31.23 -14.29
C ALA A 469 -9.98 31.25 -13.39
N PRO A 470 -11.16 31.69 -13.90
CA PRO A 470 -12.41 31.81 -13.13
C PRO A 470 -12.90 30.52 -12.46
N ASN A 471 -12.53 29.37 -13.03
CA ASN A 471 -13.00 28.06 -12.61
C ASN A 471 -11.96 27.28 -11.78
N LEU A 472 -10.95 27.98 -11.24
CA LEU A 472 -9.93 27.38 -10.41
C LEU A 472 -10.56 26.78 -9.14
N LYS A 473 -10.36 25.47 -8.95
CA LYS A 473 -10.84 24.69 -7.79
C LYS A 473 -9.70 24.33 -6.85
N HIS A 474 -8.51 24.06 -7.39
CA HIS A 474 -7.36 23.62 -6.62
C HIS A 474 -6.16 24.51 -6.94
N LEU A 475 -5.58 25.11 -5.90
CA LEU A 475 -4.35 25.87 -5.98
C LEU A 475 -3.38 25.37 -4.91
N GLU A 476 -2.21 24.94 -5.34
CA GLU A 476 -1.13 24.50 -4.45
C GLU A 476 0.13 25.32 -4.78
N VAL A 477 0.68 26.01 -3.76
CA VAL A 477 1.92 26.78 -3.90
C VAL A 477 2.89 26.37 -2.79
N ILE A 478 4.01 25.77 -3.20
CA ILE A 478 4.99 25.18 -2.29
C ILE A 478 6.38 25.74 -2.57
N ARG A 479 7.12 26.09 -1.50
CA ARG A 479 8.55 26.49 -1.55
C ARG A 479 8.86 27.54 -2.61
N SER A 480 8.09 28.62 -2.68
CA SER A 480 8.33 29.74 -3.60
C SER A 480 8.84 30.96 -2.81
N PRO A 481 10.17 31.13 -2.66
CA PRO A 481 10.74 32.05 -1.67
C PRO A 481 10.59 33.53 -2.02
N SER A 482 10.39 33.88 -3.28
CA SER A 482 10.27 35.27 -3.75
C SER A 482 8.84 35.82 -3.66
N LEU A 483 7.87 34.98 -3.34
CA LEU A 483 6.45 35.31 -3.46
C LEU A 483 5.98 36.12 -2.25
N GLU A 484 5.62 37.39 -2.49
CA GLU A 484 5.18 38.35 -1.46
C GLU A 484 3.65 38.35 -1.33
N GLU A 485 2.93 38.24 -2.45
CA GLU A 485 1.46 38.21 -2.49
C GLU A 485 0.95 37.17 -3.49
N ILE A 486 -0.21 36.54 -3.27
CA ILE A 486 -0.82 35.69 -4.35
C ILE A 486 -1.46 36.60 -5.40
N ILE A 487 -2.36 37.50 -4.98
CA ILE A 487 -3.00 38.49 -5.86
C ILE A 487 -2.63 39.90 -5.39
N ASN A 488 -1.90 40.62 -6.24
CA ASN A 488 -1.53 41.99 -5.98
C ASN A 488 -2.70 42.95 -6.22
N LYS A 489 -2.83 44.00 -5.40
CA LYS A 489 -3.97 44.94 -5.45
C LYS A 489 -4.09 45.68 -6.78
N GLU A 490 -3.01 46.31 -7.21
CA GLU A 490 -3.02 47.20 -8.37
C GLU A 490 -3.16 46.41 -9.67
N LYS A 491 -2.42 45.30 -9.78
CA LYS A 491 -2.53 44.37 -10.90
C LYS A 491 -3.89 43.66 -10.92
N GLY A 492 -4.39 43.25 -9.77
CA GLY A 492 -5.71 42.63 -9.64
C GLY A 492 -6.85 43.55 -10.05
N MET A 493 -6.84 44.81 -9.61
CA MET A 493 -7.82 45.82 -10.05
C MET A 493 -7.73 46.07 -11.55
N SER A 494 -6.53 46.17 -12.11
CA SER A 494 -6.32 46.34 -13.55
C SER A 494 -6.89 45.16 -14.35
N ILE A 495 -6.63 43.92 -13.94
CA ILE A 495 -7.16 42.72 -14.59
C ILE A 495 -8.69 42.64 -14.43
N SER A 496 -9.22 42.92 -13.25
CA SER A 496 -10.67 42.91 -13.01
C SER A 496 -11.43 43.92 -13.89
N SER A 497 -10.82 45.08 -14.21
CA SER A 497 -11.41 46.08 -15.10
C SER A 497 -11.46 45.66 -16.58
N VAL A 498 -10.61 44.71 -16.99
CA VAL A 498 -10.63 44.11 -18.34
C VAL A 498 -11.80 43.11 -18.48
N HIS A 499 -12.37 42.66 -17.36
CA HIS A 499 -13.46 41.72 -17.31
C HIS A 499 -14.78 42.42 -16.96
N SER A 500 -15.88 42.02 -17.59
CA SER A 500 -17.23 42.44 -17.19
C SER A 500 -17.50 42.11 -15.71
N SER A 501 -18.29 42.94 -15.05
CA SER A 501 -18.54 43.11 -13.60
C SER A 501 -18.85 41.89 -12.71
N ASP A 502 -18.75 40.66 -13.20
CA ASP A 502 -19.04 39.41 -12.47
C ASP A 502 -17.87 38.87 -11.63
N MET A 503 -16.71 39.53 -11.64
CA MET A 503 -15.45 39.04 -11.02
C MET A 503 -15.00 39.92 -9.85
N ALA A 504 -15.93 40.35 -8.99
CA ALA A 504 -15.60 41.14 -7.80
C ALA A 504 -14.83 40.34 -6.73
N VAL A 505 -14.84 38.99 -6.80
CA VAL A 505 -14.24 38.09 -5.81
C VAL A 505 -13.17 37.22 -6.47
N PRO A 506 -11.90 37.28 -6.02
CA PRO A 506 -10.86 36.34 -6.44
C PRO A 506 -11.24 34.89 -6.10
N PHE A 507 -11.03 33.97 -7.04
CA PHE A 507 -11.23 32.52 -6.86
C PHE A 507 -12.64 32.09 -6.37
N PRO A 508 -13.72 32.43 -7.10
CA PRO A 508 -15.10 32.17 -6.65
C PRO A 508 -15.46 30.68 -6.54
N LYS A 509 -14.68 29.79 -7.17
CA LYS A 509 -14.90 28.34 -7.19
C LYS A 509 -13.79 27.54 -6.49
N LEU A 510 -12.93 28.20 -5.72
CA LEU A 510 -11.83 27.51 -5.03
C LEU A 510 -12.42 26.54 -4.01
N GLU A 511 -11.97 25.28 -4.08
CA GLU A 511 -12.36 24.18 -3.21
C GLU A 511 -11.19 23.70 -2.33
N SER A 512 -9.95 23.99 -2.74
CA SER A 512 -8.73 23.63 -2.03
C SER A 512 -7.65 24.68 -2.30
N LEU A 513 -7.05 25.19 -1.22
CA LEU A 513 -5.87 26.05 -1.26
C LEU A 513 -4.84 25.48 -0.30
N THR A 514 -3.64 25.19 -0.82
CA THR A 514 -2.51 24.66 -0.07
C THR A 514 -1.32 25.60 -0.24
N LEU A 515 -0.84 26.18 0.86
CA LEU A 515 0.31 27.08 0.89
C LEU A 515 1.36 26.54 1.86
N ARG A 516 2.57 26.22 1.37
CA ARG A 516 3.63 25.65 2.22
C ARG A 516 5.02 26.22 1.94
N GLY A 517 5.71 26.67 3.00
CA GLY A 517 7.11 27.10 2.91
C GLY A 517 7.29 28.37 2.07
N LEU A 518 6.50 29.41 2.37
CA LEU A 518 6.50 30.69 1.67
C LEU A 518 6.98 31.79 2.64
N PRO A 519 8.31 32.00 2.77
CA PRO A 519 8.89 32.85 3.83
C PRO A 519 8.55 34.34 3.68
N GLU A 520 8.40 34.81 2.43
CA GLU A 520 8.14 36.22 2.12
C GLU A 520 6.65 36.54 1.93
N LEU A 521 5.76 35.54 2.02
CA LEU A 521 4.34 35.74 1.75
C LEU A 521 3.68 36.57 2.86
N GLU A 522 3.31 37.80 2.55
CA GLU A 522 2.70 38.75 3.47
C GLU A 522 1.16 38.69 3.40
N ARG A 523 0.58 38.51 2.21
CA ARG A 523 -0.88 38.54 2.01
C ARG A 523 -1.33 37.62 0.87
N ILE A 524 -2.53 37.03 0.97
CA ILE A 524 -3.11 36.26 -0.14
C ILE A 524 -3.81 37.19 -1.13
N CYS A 525 -4.67 38.07 -0.64
CA CYS A 525 -5.41 39.06 -1.43
C CYS A 525 -5.54 40.37 -0.65
N SER A 526 -5.64 41.49 -1.36
CA SER A 526 -5.62 42.85 -0.80
C SER A 526 -6.99 43.42 -0.42
N SER A 527 -8.08 42.73 -0.77
CA SER A 527 -9.41 42.96 -0.20
C SER A 527 -9.83 41.76 0.65
N PRO A 528 -10.22 41.94 1.92
CA PRO A 528 -10.72 40.86 2.76
C PRO A 528 -12.16 40.53 2.35
N GLN A 529 -12.32 39.71 1.33
CA GLN A 529 -13.56 38.98 1.11
C GLN A 529 -13.22 37.49 1.08
N ALA A 530 -13.86 36.76 1.99
CA ALA A 530 -13.55 35.41 2.41
C ALA A 530 -13.21 34.47 1.25
N LEU A 531 -12.06 33.79 1.33
CA LEU A 531 -11.75 32.61 0.53
C LEU A 531 -12.56 31.45 1.10
N PRO A 532 -13.65 30.99 0.44
CA PRO A 532 -14.66 30.18 1.11
C PRO A 532 -14.24 28.72 1.39
N SER A 533 -13.10 28.23 0.89
CA SER A 533 -12.72 26.81 0.96
C SER A 533 -11.22 26.54 1.23
N LEU A 534 -10.59 27.36 2.08
CA LEU A 534 -9.21 27.12 2.53
C LEU A 534 -9.14 25.80 3.34
N LYS A 535 -8.19 24.90 3.03
CA LYS A 535 -8.08 23.58 3.69
C LYS A 535 -6.77 23.36 4.44
N ASP A 536 -5.62 23.75 3.88
CA ASP A 536 -4.32 23.44 4.46
C ASP A 536 -3.33 24.61 4.30
N ILE A 537 -2.82 25.17 5.40
CA ILE A 537 -1.74 26.17 5.38
C ILE A 537 -0.67 25.73 6.38
N ALA A 538 0.58 25.67 5.94
CA ALA A 538 1.72 25.31 6.80
C ALA A 538 2.95 26.19 6.52
N HIS A 539 3.66 26.62 7.57
CA HIS A 539 4.93 27.36 7.48
C HIS A 539 4.92 28.63 6.60
N CYS A 540 4.10 29.63 6.95
CA CYS A 540 4.10 30.97 6.34
C CYS A 540 4.24 32.04 7.44
N PRO A 541 5.47 32.43 7.84
CA PRO A 541 5.72 33.21 9.06
C PRO A 541 5.25 34.67 9.01
N LYS A 542 5.11 35.25 7.81
CA LYS A 542 4.72 36.65 7.61
C LYS A 542 3.21 36.87 7.40
N LEU A 543 2.41 35.80 7.29
CA LEU A 543 0.98 35.93 7.01
C LEU A 543 0.18 36.28 8.29
N PRO A 544 -0.60 37.38 8.34
CA PRO A 544 -1.36 37.77 9.51
C PRO A 544 -2.46 36.76 9.87
N LEU A 545 -2.57 36.41 11.16
CA LEU A 545 -3.59 35.52 11.73
C LEU A 545 -5.05 35.94 11.45
N GLU A 546 -5.28 37.23 11.19
CA GLU A 546 -6.61 37.78 10.87
C GLU A 546 -7.13 37.36 9.50
N SER A 547 -6.27 36.84 8.61
CA SER A 547 -6.67 36.33 7.29
C SER A 547 -7.47 35.01 7.36
N PHE A 548 -7.62 34.42 8.56
CA PHE A 548 -8.09 33.04 8.76
C PHE A 548 -9.39 32.90 9.56
N GLN A 549 -10.07 33.99 9.93
CA GLN A 549 -11.17 33.93 10.90
C GLN A 549 -12.47 33.25 10.41
N ASP A 550 -12.61 32.96 9.11
CA ASP A 550 -13.84 32.38 8.53
C ASP A 550 -13.73 30.92 8.05
N THR A 551 -12.57 30.24 8.20
CA THR A 551 -12.36 28.90 7.61
C THR A 551 -12.41 27.81 8.67
N ASN A 552 -13.56 27.12 8.77
CA ASN A 552 -13.71 25.89 9.54
C ASN A 552 -12.86 24.74 8.94
N ARG A 553 -11.79 24.36 9.66
CA ARG A 553 -11.13 23.03 9.77
C ARG A 553 -9.61 23.03 9.51
N ASN A 554 -8.91 22.31 10.41
CA ASN A 554 -7.53 21.81 10.40
C ASN A 554 -6.42 22.77 9.93
N VAL A 555 -6.11 23.78 10.76
CA VAL A 555 -4.79 24.43 10.70
C VAL A 555 -3.82 23.56 11.51
N GLU A 556 -3.09 22.65 10.86
CA GLU A 556 -1.91 22.02 11.46
C GLU A 556 -0.73 22.99 11.35
N ILE A 557 -0.53 23.78 12.41
CA ILE A 557 0.72 24.49 12.64
C ILE A 557 1.71 23.46 13.20
N GLU A 558 2.40 22.73 12.32
CA GLU A 558 3.65 22.10 12.74
C GLU A 558 4.72 23.20 12.83
N GLU A 559 5.33 23.35 14.01
CA GLU A 559 6.42 24.31 14.28
C GLU A 559 7.68 24.05 13.43
#